data_AF-A0AAU8XUY4-F1
#
_entry.id   AF-A0AAU8XUY4-F1
#
_cell.length_a   1.000
_cell.length_b   1.000
_cell.length_c   1.000
_cell.angle_alpha   90.00
_cell.angle_beta   90.00
_cell.angle_gamma   90.00
#
_symmetry.space_group_name_H-M   'P 1'
#
loop_
_entity.id
_entity.type
_entity.pdbx_description
1 polymer ?
#
loop_
_entity_poly.entity_id
_entity_poly.type
_entity_poly.pdbx_seq_one_letter_code
_entity_poly.pdbx_strand_id
1 'polypeptide(L)'
;MNSHEIEKIKQVDQIMFNLAESKDFKANLTKAVRLLRQTKLAKNPATEQDLINTYIKDIHKRIPLNVIVHFNMDVLEYYANSSDNLKENLARECQTNFKKYALIVLRFDDQIATWQNEKSGADYRDAVQHLDQTRTNIHNACLSDIKIINRMAESDGLPAFADTKNRNLTRTDIGQAIVKLGCEETIANLQP
;
A
#
# COMPACT_ATOMS: atom_id res chain seq x y z
N MET A 1 19.27 1.03 -8.48
CA MET A 1 18.31 0.60 -9.52
C MET A 1 18.10 1.76 -10.47
N ASN A 2 17.65 1.52 -11.70
CA ASN A 2 17.22 2.57 -12.63
C ASN A 2 15.68 2.67 -12.68
N SER A 3 15.12 3.68 -13.38
CA SER A 3 13.66 3.90 -13.39
C SER A 3 12.89 2.71 -13.96
N HIS A 4 13.45 2.01 -14.94
CA HIS A 4 12.83 0.83 -15.52
C HIS A 4 12.73 -0.33 -14.51
N GLU A 5 13.75 -0.52 -13.67
CA GLU A 5 13.73 -1.50 -12.60
C GLU A 5 12.72 -1.12 -11.51
N ILE A 6 12.66 0.15 -11.11
CA ILE A 6 11.69 0.63 -10.11
C ILE A 6 10.25 0.41 -10.61
N GLU A 7 9.98 0.70 -11.88
CA GLU A 7 8.67 0.48 -12.48
C GLU A 7 8.25 -1.00 -12.46
N LYS A 8 9.18 -1.92 -12.74
CA LYS A 8 8.90 -3.36 -12.60
C LYS A 8 8.60 -3.75 -11.16
N ILE A 9 9.33 -3.20 -10.19
CA ILE A 9 9.05 -3.49 -8.78
C ILE A 9 7.69 -2.92 -8.38
N LYS A 10 7.30 -1.72 -8.83
CA LYS A 10 5.95 -1.17 -8.60
C LYS A 10 4.86 -2.08 -9.17
N GLN A 11 5.07 -2.67 -10.34
CA GLN A 11 4.15 -3.66 -10.91
C GLN A 11 4.08 -4.95 -10.07
N VAL A 12 5.22 -5.41 -9.54
CA VAL A 12 5.25 -6.52 -8.57
C VAL A 12 4.46 -6.16 -7.32
N ASP A 13 4.71 -5.00 -6.73
CA ASP A 13 4.00 -4.52 -5.54
C ASP A 13 2.49 -4.50 -5.79
N GLN A 14 2.05 -3.93 -6.92
CA GLN A 14 0.63 -3.93 -7.29
C GLN A 14 0.05 -5.35 -7.40
N ILE A 15 0.77 -6.30 -8.00
CA ILE A 15 0.28 -7.68 -8.11
C ILE A 15 0.20 -8.34 -6.72
N MET A 16 1.24 -8.22 -5.91
CA MET A 16 1.33 -8.87 -4.60
C MET A 16 0.30 -8.31 -3.61
N PHE A 17 0.04 -6.99 -3.63
CA PHE A 17 -0.97 -6.34 -2.79
C PHE A 17 -2.41 -6.77 -3.09
N ASN A 18 -2.68 -7.25 -4.31
CA ASN A 18 -4.01 -7.71 -4.71
C ASN A 18 -4.10 -9.23 -4.82
N LEU A 19 -3.09 -9.94 -4.35
CA LEU A 19 -2.98 -11.38 -4.60
C LEU A 19 -4.07 -12.18 -3.88
N ALA A 20 -4.43 -11.81 -2.65
CA ALA A 20 -5.49 -12.49 -1.88
C ALA A 20 -6.89 -12.34 -2.51
N GLU A 21 -7.15 -11.24 -3.20
CA GLU A 21 -8.42 -10.97 -3.90
C GLU A 21 -8.42 -11.52 -5.34
N SER A 22 -7.29 -12.07 -5.78
CA SER A 22 -7.12 -12.58 -7.13
C SER A 22 -7.92 -13.85 -7.36
N LYS A 23 -8.76 -13.85 -8.40
CA LYS A 23 -9.44 -15.07 -8.90
C LYS A 23 -8.45 -16.13 -9.43
N ASP A 24 -7.24 -15.72 -9.82
CA ASP A 24 -6.18 -16.60 -10.30
C ASP A 24 -4.87 -16.30 -9.55
N PHE A 25 -4.83 -16.74 -8.29
CA PHE A 25 -3.68 -16.55 -7.39
C PHE A 25 -2.38 -17.04 -8.02
N LYS A 26 -2.38 -18.27 -8.57
CA LYS A 26 -1.17 -18.91 -9.10
C LYS A 26 -0.62 -18.19 -10.33
N ALA A 27 -1.48 -17.78 -11.27
CA ALA A 27 -1.01 -17.05 -12.45
C ALA A 27 -0.46 -15.68 -12.07
N ASN A 28 -1.11 -14.96 -11.16
CA ASN A 28 -0.62 -13.65 -10.71
C ASN A 28 0.68 -13.74 -9.93
N LEU A 29 0.83 -14.72 -9.04
CA LEU A 29 2.10 -14.97 -8.35
C LEU A 29 3.22 -15.30 -9.36
N THR A 30 2.93 -16.16 -10.35
CA THR A 30 3.88 -16.50 -11.42
C THR A 30 4.30 -15.25 -12.22
N LYS A 31 3.35 -14.37 -12.54
CA LYS A 31 3.62 -13.10 -13.22
C LYS A 31 4.52 -12.19 -12.38
N ALA A 32 4.27 -12.08 -11.09
CA ALA A 32 5.09 -11.29 -10.16
C ALA A 32 6.52 -11.85 -10.06
N VAL A 33 6.67 -13.17 -9.91
CA VAL A 33 7.99 -13.85 -9.89
C VAL A 33 8.75 -13.61 -11.19
N ARG A 34 8.07 -13.66 -12.35
CA ARG A 34 8.71 -13.36 -13.66
C ARG A 34 9.21 -11.93 -13.73
N LEU A 35 8.47 -10.96 -13.19
CA LEU A 35 8.90 -9.56 -13.15
C LEU A 35 10.08 -9.38 -12.19
N LEU A 36 10.04 -10.00 -11.00
CA LEU A 36 11.12 -9.96 -10.02
C LEU A 36 12.46 -10.45 -10.58
N ARG A 37 12.46 -11.53 -11.40
CA ARG A 37 13.65 -12.05 -12.10
C ARG A 37 14.33 -11.01 -13.01
N GLN A 38 13.61 -9.97 -13.42
CA GLN A 38 14.13 -8.91 -14.30
C GLN A 38 14.61 -7.68 -13.52
N THR A 39 14.69 -7.77 -12.19
CA THR A 39 15.12 -6.68 -11.30
C THR A 39 16.38 -7.08 -10.55
N LYS A 40 17.19 -6.11 -10.15
CA LYS A 40 18.34 -6.34 -9.26
C LYS A 40 17.96 -6.56 -7.79
N LEU A 41 16.67 -6.69 -7.45
CA LEU A 41 16.24 -6.90 -6.08
C LEU A 41 16.81 -8.21 -5.49
N ALA A 42 16.87 -9.26 -6.31
CA ALA A 42 17.52 -10.52 -5.98
C ALA A 42 18.76 -10.73 -6.87
N LYS A 43 19.94 -10.86 -6.26
CA LYS A 43 21.14 -11.29 -6.96
C LYS A 43 21.15 -12.81 -7.07
N ASN A 44 21.11 -13.35 -8.28
CA ASN A 44 21.23 -14.78 -8.60
C ASN A 44 20.35 -15.70 -7.71
N PRO A 45 19.01 -15.57 -7.78
CA PRO A 45 18.13 -16.43 -6.99
C PRO A 45 18.26 -17.90 -7.42
N ALA A 46 18.34 -18.82 -6.45
CA ALA A 46 18.39 -20.25 -6.74
C ALA A 46 16.99 -20.83 -7.04
N THR A 47 15.93 -20.27 -6.44
CA THR A 47 14.55 -20.76 -6.61
C THR A 47 13.51 -19.62 -6.68
N GLU A 48 12.26 -19.96 -7.03
CA GLU A 48 11.13 -19.03 -6.95
C GLU A 48 10.83 -18.60 -5.51
N GLN A 49 10.97 -19.52 -4.57
CA GLN A 49 10.78 -19.22 -3.15
C GLN A 49 11.84 -18.23 -2.64
N ASP A 50 13.09 -18.32 -3.11
CA ASP A 50 14.13 -17.35 -2.75
C ASP A 50 13.81 -15.93 -3.24
N LEU A 51 13.19 -15.81 -4.41
CA LEU A 51 12.71 -14.53 -4.94
C LEU A 51 11.61 -13.94 -4.07
N ILE A 52 10.61 -14.76 -3.71
CA ILE A 52 9.50 -14.35 -2.84
C ILE A 52 10.04 -13.94 -1.46
N ASN A 53 10.94 -14.73 -0.87
CA ASN A 53 11.55 -14.43 0.42
C ASN A 53 12.40 -13.14 0.37
N THR A 54 13.10 -12.90 -0.74
CA THR A 54 13.86 -11.66 -0.95
C THR A 54 12.93 -10.45 -1.05
N TYR A 55 11.82 -10.60 -1.78
CA TYR A 55 10.77 -9.59 -1.87
C TYR A 55 10.15 -9.28 -0.51
N ILE A 56 9.73 -10.31 0.24
CA ILE A 56 9.19 -10.19 1.61
C ILE A 56 10.19 -9.45 2.51
N LYS A 57 11.48 -9.78 2.43
CA LYS A 57 12.53 -9.10 3.20
C LYS A 57 12.69 -7.62 2.82
N ASP A 58 12.51 -7.27 1.55
CA ASP A 58 12.50 -5.87 1.11
C ASP A 58 11.26 -5.12 1.63
N ILE A 59 10.07 -5.74 1.60
CA ILE A 59 8.84 -5.16 2.16
C ILE A 59 8.98 -4.94 3.67
N HIS A 60 9.52 -5.90 4.42
CA HIS A 60 9.75 -5.75 5.87
C HIS A 60 10.57 -4.51 6.22
N LYS A 61 11.58 -4.17 5.41
CA LYS A 61 12.43 -2.97 5.64
C LYS A 61 11.67 -1.66 5.45
N ARG A 62 10.53 -1.69 4.75
CA ARG A 62 9.72 -0.53 4.41
C ARG A 62 8.58 -0.30 5.40
N ILE A 63 8.35 -1.25 6.31
CA ILE A 63 7.37 -1.09 7.38
C ILE A 63 7.84 0.04 8.30
N PRO A 64 7.03 1.11 8.47
CA PRO A 64 7.38 2.19 9.38
C PRO A 64 7.56 1.69 10.81
N LEU A 65 8.60 2.19 11.48
CA LEU A 65 8.82 1.95 12.91
C LEU A 65 7.95 2.91 13.73
N ASN A 66 7.51 2.48 14.92
CA ASN A 66 6.73 3.29 15.88
C ASN A 66 5.34 3.74 15.39
N VAL A 67 4.58 2.83 14.77
CA VAL A 67 3.19 3.10 14.38
C VAL A 67 2.27 3.10 15.61
N ILE A 68 1.57 4.23 15.82
CA ILE A 68 0.67 4.42 16.98
C ILE A 68 -0.82 4.33 16.62
N VAL A 69 -1.16 4.39 15.33
CA VAL A 69 -2.54 4.28 14.83
C VAL A 69 -2.81 2.83 14.44
N HIS A 70 -3.94 2.30 14.89
CA HIS A 70 -4.40 0.95 14.56
C HIS A 70 -5.77 1.04 13.89
N PHE A 71 -5.95 0.26 12.83
CA PHE A 71 -7.21 0.15 12.10
C PHE A 71 -7.94 -1.11 12.56
N ASN A 72 -9.21 -0.97 12.94
CA ASN A 72 -10.09 -2.07 13.25
C ASN A 72 -10.67 -2.63 11.96
N MET A 73 -9.96 -3.58 11.36
CA MET A 73 -10.33 -4.14 10.06
C MET A 73 -11.67 -4.89 10.09
N ASP A 74 -12.10 -5.42 11.23
CA ASP A 74 -13.40 -6.08 11.39
C ASP A 74 -14.57 -5.11 11.08
N VAL A 75 -14.43 -3.83 11.44
CA VAL A 75 -15.44 -2.80 11.12
C VAL A 75 -15.48 -2.54 9.62
N LEU A 76 -14.30 -2.50 8.98
CA LEU A 76 -14.23 -2.29 7.54
C LEU A 76 -14.78 -3.50 6.77
N GLU A 77 -14.48 -4.72 7.22
CA GLU A 77 -14.99 -5.96 6.64
C GLU A 77 -16.51 -6.11 6.85
N TYR A 78 -17.03 -5.72 8.02
CA TYR A 78 -18.46 -5.66 8.26
C TYR A 78 -19.19 -4.82 7.20
N TYR A 79 -18.66 -3.62 6.90
CA TYR A 79 -19.25 -2.77 5.88
C TYR A 79 -19.02 -3.26 4.46
N ALA A 80 -17.85 -3.85 4.16
CA ALA A 80 -17.55 -4.42 2.84
C ALA A 80 -18.43 -5.63 2.48
N ASN A 81 -19.10 -6.24 3.47
CA ASN A 81 -20.06 -7.33 3.29
C ASN A 81 -21.51 -6.89 3.59
N SER A 82 -21.77 -5.60 3.71
CA SER A 82 -23.11 -5.07 3.95
C SER A 82 -24.02 -5.27 2.74
N SER A 83 -25.31 -5.54 2.98
CA SER A 83 -26.32 -5.50 1.91
C SER A 83 -26.72 -4.08 1.51
N ASP A 84 -26.27 -3.06 2.25
CA ASP A 84 -26.42 -1.67 1.88
C ASP A 84 -25.31 -1.28 0.89
N ASN A 85 -25.69 -1.11 -0.38
CA ASN A 85 -24.77 -0.78 -1.46
C ASN A 85 -23.92 0.46 -1.18
N LEU A 86 -24.45 1.47 -0.47
CA LEU A 86 -23.66 2.67 -0.15
C LEU A 86 -22.57 2.33 0.86
N LYS A 87 -22.91 1.58 1.91
CA LYS A 87 -21.94 1.17 2.94
C LYS A 87 -20.87 0.24 2.37
N GLU A 88 -21.28 -0.71 1.54
CA GLU A 88 -20.36 -1.59 0.82
C GLU A 88 -19.39 -0.79 -0.06
N ASN A 89 -19.91 0.11 -0.90
CA ASN A 89 -19.08 0.89 -1.80
C ASN A 89 -18.07 1.77 -1.05
N LEU A 90 -18.48 2.43 0.03
CA LEU A 90 -17.60 3.27 0.84
C LEU A 90 -16.48 2.45 1.51
N ALA A 91 -16.79 1.24 2.00
CA ALA A 91 -15.79 0.36 2.59
C ALA A 91 -14.79 -0.16 1.54
N ARG A 92 -15.27 -0.58 0.38
CA ARG A 92 -14.41 -1.03 -0.75
C ARG A 92 -13.57 0.12 -1.31
N GLU A 93 -14.10 1.33 -1.34
CA GLU A 93 -13.35 2.53 -1.71
C GLU A 93 -12.24 2.83 -0.71
N CYS A 94 -12.52 2.76 0.59
CA CYS A 94 -11.52 2.91 1.65
C CYS A 94 -10.38 1.88 1.50
N GLN A 95 -10.71 0.60 1.29
CA GLN A 95 -9.71 -0.45 1.03
C GLN A 95 -8.87 -0.11 -0.21
N THR A 96 -9.51 0.32 -1.29
CA THR A 96 -8.83 0.69 -2.54
C THR A 96 -7.88 1.87 -2.35
N ASN A 97 -8.31 2.92 -1.64
CA ASN A 97 -7.50 4.11 -1.38
C ASN A 97 -6.32 3.80 -0.45
N PHE A 98 -6.53 2.97 0.57
CA PHE A 98 -5.45 2.49 1.45
C PHE A 98 -4.38 1.75 0.66
N LYS A 99 -4.76 0.82 -0.22
CA LYS A 99 -3.82 0.12 -1.11
C LYS A 99 -3.08 1.07 -2.03
N LYS A 100 -3.79 1.98 -2.71
CA LYS A 100 -3.18 3.01 -3.57
C LYS A 100 -2.14 3.84 -2.80
N TYR A 101 -2.47 4.24 -1.57
CA TYR A 101 -1.58 5.03 -0.74
C TYR A 101 -0.33 4.25 -0.33
N ALA A 102 -0.51 3.03 0.17
CA ALA A 102 0.59 2.16 0.54
C ALA A 102 1.54 1.93 -0.66
N LEU A 103 0.99 1.63 -1.84
CA LEU A 103 1.76 1.40 -3.07
C LEU A 103 2.55 2.62 -3.53
N ILE A 104 1.95 3.82 -3.55
CA ILE A 104 2.68 5.02 -3.97
C ILE A 104 3.79 5.37 -2.99
N VAL A 105 3.57 5.19 -1.69
CA VAL A 105 4.58 5.48 -0.65
C VAL A 105 5.72 4.46 -0.65
N LEU A 106 5.40 3.18 -0.88
CA LEU A 106 6.35 2.06 -0.78
C LEU A 106 7.63 2.27 -1.61
N ARG A 107 7.52 2.89 -2.80
CA ARG A 107 8.66 3.17 -3.71
C ARG A 107 8.89 4.66 -3.94
N PHE A 108 8.33 5.53 -3.11
CA PHE A 108 8.38 6.98 -3.31
C PHE A 108 9.83 7.49 -3.31
N ASP A 109 10.57 7.20 -2.23
CA ASP A 109 11.95 7.70 -2.08
C ASP A 109 12.90 7.06 -3.10
N ASP A 110 12.75 5.76 -3.38
CA ASP A 110 13.55 5.07 -4.39
C ASP A 110 13.34 5.68 -5.78
N GLN A 111 12.10 6.05 -6.12
CA GLN A 111 11.78 6.70 -7.39
C GLN A 111 12.42 8.08 -7.49
N ILE A 112 12.36 8.89 -6.42
CA ILE A 112 12.96 10.22 -6.38
C ILE A 112 14.49 10.12 -6.51
N ALA A 113 15.12 9.23 -5.73
CA ALA A 113 16.57 9.03 -5.78
C ALA A 113 17.03 8.58 -7.18
N THR A 114 16.23 7.74 -7.85
CA THR A 114 16.51 7.30 -9.20
C THR A 114 16.40 8.45 -10.21
N TRP A 115 15.33 9.23 -10.16
CA TRP A 115 15.14 10.37 -11.07
C TRP A 115 16.20 11.46 -10.90
N GLN A 116 16.73 11.66 -9.70
CA GLN A 116 17.81 12.61 -9.45
C GLN A 116 19.05 12.33 -10.32
N ASN A 117 19.29 11.07 -10.67
CA ASN A 117 20.43 10.64 -11.49
C ASN A 117 20.12 10.56 -12.99
N GLU A 118 18.84 10.55 -13.37
CA GLU A 118 18.40 10.24 -14.74
C GLU A 118 17.75 11.42 -15.46
N LYS A 119 17.22 12.40 -14.72
CA LYS A 119 16.46 13.53 -15.27
C LYS A 119 17.27 14.83 -15.22
N SER A 120 16.96 15.72 -16.15
CA SER A 120 17.42 17.12 -16.07
C SER A 120 16.82 17.80 -14.83
N GLY A 121 17.43 18.90 -14.36
CA GLY A 121 16.94 19.58 -13.16
C GLY A 121 15.49 20.09 -13.26
N ALA A 122 15.04 20.50 -14.45
CA ALA A 122 13.65 20.90 -14.67
C ALA A 122 12.71 19.69 -14.65
N ASP A 123 12.98 18.67 -15.47
CA ASP A 123 12.16 17.46 -15.56
C ASP A 123 12.10 16.70 -14.23
N TYR A 124 13.17 16.74 -13.45
CA TYR A 124 13.23 16.15 -12.12
C TYR A 124 12.23 16.84 -11.18
N ARG A 125 12.27 18.18 -11.09
CA ARG A 125 11.37 18.94 -10.20
C ARG A 125 9.91 18.73 -10.58
N ASP A 126 9.59 18.76 -11.87
CA ASP A 126 8.23 18.56 -12.37
C ASP A 126 7.72 17.15 -12.04
N ALA A 127 8.57 16.12 -12.26
CA ALA A 127 8.22 14.73 -11.94
C ALA A 127 8.02 14.50 -10.43
N VAL A 128 8.89 15.08 -9.58
CA VAL A 128 8.77 14.99 -8.12
C VAL A 128 7.50 15.70 -7.64
N GLN A 129 7.22 16.91 -8.14
CA GLN A 129 6.02 17.65 -7.77
C GLN A 129 4.76 16.88 -8.16
N HIS A 130 4.70 16.29 -9.36
CA HIS A 130 3.56 15.50 -9.80
C HIS A 130 3.35 14.25 -8.93
N LEU A 131 4.43 13.54 -8.59
CA LEU A 131 4.36 12.37 -7.72
C LEU A 131 3.90 12.74 -6.30
N ASP A 132 4.43 13.82 -5.73
CA ASP A 132 4.05 14.32 -4.41
C ASP A 132 2.60 14.78 -4.35
N GLN A 133 2.13 15.50 -5.38
CA GLN A 133 0.73 15.92 -5.48
C GLN A 133 -0.19 14.70 -5.56
N THR A 134 0.16 13.69 -6.35
CA THR A 134 -0.60 12.45 -6.47
C THR A 134 -0.67 11.72 -5.12
N ARG A 135 0.47 11.57 -4.43
CA ARG A 135 0.54 10.98 -3.08
C ARG A 135 -0.35 11.73 -2.10
N THR A 136 -0.28 13.06 -2.11
CA THR A 136 -1.07 13.92 -1.22
C THR A 136 -2.57 13.81 -1.48
N ASN A 137 -2.99 13.75 -2.74
CA ASN A 137 -4.39 13.57 -3.12
C ASN A 137 -4.93 12.23 -2.62
N ILE A 138 -4.19 11.14 -2.84
CA ILE A 138 -4.57 9.81 -2.37
C ILE A 138 -4.64 9.78 -0.84
N HIS A 139 -3.65 10.38 -0.15
CA HIS A 139 -3.68 10.47 1.31
C HIS A 139 -4.92 11.20 1.82
N ASN A 140 -5.29 12.32 1.19
CA ASN A 140 -6.49 13.07 1.57
C ASN A 140 -7.77 12.25 1.39
N ALA A 141 -7.82 11.39 0.36
CA ALA A 141 -8.91 10.43 0.20
C ALA A 141 -8.95 9.45 1.39
N CYS A 142 -7.83 8.83 1.76
CA CYS A 142 -7.77 7.94 2.93
C CYS A 142 -8.23 8.63 4.24
N LEU A 143 -7.86 9.90 4.45
CA LEU A 143 -8.30 10.66 5.62
C LEU A 143 -9.80 10.94 5.60
N SER A 144 -10.38 11.16 4.41
CA SER A 144 -11.82 11.28 4.23
C SER A 144 -12.52 9.95 4.54
N ASP A 145 -12.00 8.85 4.01
CA ASP A 145 -12.54 7.50 4.20
C ASP A 145 -12.58 7.14 5.69
N ILE A 146 -11.47 7.34 6.42
CA ILE A 146 -11.42 7.11 7.87
C ILE A 146 -12.51 7.88 8.60
N LYS A 147 -12.75 9.15 8.25
CA LYS A 147 -13.79 9.98 8.87
C LYS A 147 -15.19 9.50 8.52
N ILE A 148 -15.41 9.01 7.29
CA ILE A 148 -16.69 8.47 6.86
C ILE A 148 -16.98 7.16 7.60
N ILE A 149 -16.05 6.21 7.57
CA ILE A 149 -16.22 4.91 8.23
C ILE A 149 -16.39 5.06 9.75
N ASN A 150 -15.61 5.93 10.41
CA ASN A 150 -15.80 6.20 11.84
C ASN A 150 -17.19 6.77 12.17
N ARG A 151 -17.73 7.66 11.33
CA ARG A 151 -19.08 8.22 11.54
C ARG A 151 -20.17 7.17 11.32
N MET A 152 -19.99 6.31 10.31
CA MET A 152 -20.89 5.18 10.09
C MET A 152 -20.87 4.24 11.29
N ALA A 153 -19.68 3.86 11.77
CA ALA A 153 -19.50 2.99 12.92
C ALA A 153 -20.18 3.57 14.17
N GLU A 154 -19.98 4.86 14.44
CA GLU A 154 -20.64 5.56 15.55
C GLU A 154 -22.16 5.55 15.42
N SER A 155 -22.70 5.79 14.21
CA SER A 155 -24.15 5.76 13.95
C SER A 155 -24.77 4.37 14.12
N ASP A 156 -24.01 3.32 13.79
CA ASP A 156 -24.46 1.93 13.87
C ASP A 156 -24.14 1.28 15.23
N GLY A 157 -23.51 2.01 16.16
CA GLY A 157 -23.13 1.49 17.48
C GLY A 157 -21.95 0.50 17.46
N LEU A 158 -21.12 0.54 16.42
CA LEU A 158 -19.91 -0.27 16.27
C LEU A 158 -18.68 0.44 16.88
N PRO A 159 -17.61 -0.30 17.24
CA PRO A 159 -16.33 0.28 17.57
C PRO A 159 -15.79 1.19 16.45
N ALA A 160 -14.99 2.20 16.79
CA ALA A 160 -14.37 3.05 15.78
C ALA A 160 -13.43 2.23 14.88
N PHE A 161 -13.45 2.54 13.58
CA PHE A 161 -12.50 1.98 12.62
C PHE A 161 -11.07 2.44 12.91
N ALA A 162 -10.88 3.70 13.31
CA ALA A 162 -9.59 4.19 13.80
C ALA A 162 -9.82 5.16 14.96
N ASP A 163 -9.09 4.98 16.06
CA ASP A 163 -9.13 5.91 17.18
C ASP A 163 -8.38 7.21 16.84
N THR A 164 -9.13 8.18 16.31
CA THR A 164 -8.61 9.50 15.91
C THR A 164 -9.08 10.64 16.80
N LYS A 165 -9.96 10.38 17.79
CA LYS A 165 -10.65 11.45 18.55
C LYS A 165 -9.80 12.03 19.69
N ASN A 166 -8.90 11.26 20.30
CA ASN A 166 -8.20 11.65 21.54
C ASN A 166 -6.67 11.72 21.44
N ARG A 167 -6.14 11.73 20.23
CA ARG A 167 -4.70 11.77 19.97
C ARG A 167 -4.41 12.95 19.05
N ASN A 168 -3.39 13.74 19.37
CA ASN A 168 -2.84 14.76 18.45
C ASN A 168 -2.12 14.05 17.28
N LEU A 169 -2.86 13.27 16.50
CA LEU A 169 -2.34 12.50 15.39
C LEU A 169 -1.98 13.45 14.25
N THR A 170 -0.76 13.30 13.76
CA THR A 170 -0.31 13.94 12.55
C THR A 170 -0.79 13.15 11.33
N ARG A 171 -0.79 13.82 10.17
CA ARG A 171 -0.99 13.14 8.88
C ARG A 171 0.04 12.01 8.69
N THR A 172 1.26 12.22 9.16
CA THR A 172 2.34 11.22 9.07
C THR A 172 1.99 9.96 9.85
N ASP A 173 1.45 10.07 11.07
CA ASP A 173 1.08 8.91 11.89
C ASP A 173 0.05 8.01 11.19
N ILE A 174 -0.96 8.62 10.56
CA ILE A 174 -1.98 7.90 9.80
C ILE A 174 -1.36 7.27 8.55
N GLY A 175 -0.56 8.03 7.81
CA GLY A 175 0.10 7.53 6.61
C GLY A 175 1.01 6.33 6.90
N GLN A 176 1.76 6.36 7.99
CA GLN A 176 2.61 5.25 8.42
C GLN A 176 1.79 4.01 8.77
N ALA A 177 0.64 4.17 9.43
CA ALA A 177 -0.25 3.05 9.73
C ALA A 177 -0.82 2.39 8.47
N ILE A 178 -1.20 3.18 7.45
CA ILE A 178 -1.72 2.65 6.18
C ILE A 178 -0.64 1.83 5.47
N VAL A 179 0.60 2.35 5.42
CA VAL A 179 1.74 1.65 4.80
C VAL A 179 2.03 0.36 5.55
N LYS A 180 2.05 0.39 6.90
CA LYS A 180 2.24 -0.79 7.73
C LYS A 180 1.20 -1.87 7.43
N LEU A 181 -0.09 -1.50 7.44
CA LEU A 181 -1.19 -2.41 7.14
C LEU A 181 -0.99 -3.10 5.77
N GLY A 182 -0.78 -2.31 4.70
CA GLY A 182 -0.62 -2.87 3.37
C GLY A 182 0.60 -3.79 3.21
N CYS A 183 1.70 -3.48 3.90
CA CYS A 183 2.88 -4.34 3.93
C CYS A 183 2.63 -5.64 4.69
N GLU A 184 2.00 -5.57 5.86
CA GLU A 184 1.71 -6.74 6.72
C GLU A 184 0.72 -7.69 6.05
N GLU A 185 -0.36 -7.17 5.45
CA GLU A 185 -1.30 -7.97 4.65
C GLU A 185 -0.59 -8.67 3.49
N THR A 186 0.26 -7.94 2.77
CA THR A 186 1.02 -8.52 1.64
C THR A 186 1.97 -9.62 2.10
N ILE A 187 2.65 -9.45 3.23
CA ILE A 187 3.53 -10.47 3.80
C ILE A 187 2.72 -11.71 4.21
N ALA A 188 1.62 -11.52 4.94
CA ALA A 188 0.76 -12.60 5.39
C ALA A 188 0.23 -13.44 4.22
N ASN A 189 -0.17 -12.79 3.12
CA ASN A 189 -0.67 -13.45 1.90
C ASN A 189 0.39 -14.26 1.14
N LEU A 190 1.67 -14.04 1.40
CA LEU A 190 2.79 -14.70 0.71
C LEU A 190 3.49 -15.74 1.59
N GLN A 191 3.06 -15.90 2.84
CA GLN A 191 3.55 -16.95 3.73
C GLN A 191 2.61 -18.18 3.63
N PRO A 192 3.15 -19.40 3.48
CA PRO A 192 2.35 -20.63 3.42
C PRO A 192 1.63 -20.96 4.73
#